data_AF-A0A533UWV3-F1
#
_entry.id   AF-A0A533UWV3-F1
#
_cell.length_a   1.000
_cell.length_b   1.000
_cell.length_c   1.000
_cell.angle_alpha   90.00
_cell.angle_beta   90.00
_cell.angle_gamma   90.00
#
_symmetry.space_group_name_H-M   'P 1'
#
loop_
_entity.id
_entity.type
_entity.pdbx_description
1 polymer ?
#
loop_
_entity_poly.entity_id
_entity_poly.type
_entity_poly.pdbx_seq_one_letter_code
_entity_poly.pdbx_strand_id
1 'polypeptide(L)'
;MNDDFDHIKSLQSNKIKSTCIIISLIVILFMIMFNLSNDYFFLPNVVATPAKMPGNDNKVVILNFDDSRKSQYTNAKPILDKYGFKATFYVVCTYIGAKEGYMNWQEVETLHREGHDIASHGMHHIHLDKLPTKDIDFELSGSKKCLQDHGINAKSFAYPFGSASDNKTVINIVAKYYEMARTGNDALAFLRCDNPKVQPTQTDCRTYTDNDALTYANRYTVRAWSQDVTRNENSYGDTVMLDKFITIVNSQTKYNNDGTIRAIPIIVYHRVGETGDIYNTSLKLFEAQMKYLYENDFKVLTMADLAYNDKSNYFFVKEFQPEPMTVVKSTPNFTEVPLKGVSTTEVPLKAVSTTGSNATETMVNFTEVPLKGVSTTEVPLKAVSTTGSNATETMVNFTEVPLKGVSTTEVPLKAVSTTGSDATETMVNPIMDAFKILFGQQ
;
A
#
# COMPACT_ATOMS: atom_id res chain seq x y z
N MET A 1 -57.09 -37.73 53.51
CA MET A 1 -55.81 -37.28 54.11
C MET A 1 -54.58 -37.94 53.47
N ASN A 2 -54.71 -39.03 52.70
CA ASN A 2 -53.57 -39.67 52.01
C ASN A 2 -53.33 -39.23 50.56
N ASP A 3 -54.30 -38.63 49.86
CA ASP A 3 -54.11 -38.23 48.45
C ASP A 3 -53.35 -36.89 48.27
N ASP A 4 -53.39 -35.99 49.27
CA ASP A 4 -52.68 -34.71 49.20
C ASP A 4 -51.16 -34.82 49.43
N PHE A 5 -50.71 -35.89 50.10
CA PHE A 5 -49.29 -36.07 50.42
C PHE A 5 -48.45 -36.53 49.22
N ASP A 6 -49.02 -37.36 48.35
CA ASP A 6 -48.31 -37.84 47.15
C ASP A 6 -48.25 -36.78 46.05
N HIS A 7 -49.26 -35.90 45.96
CA HIS A 7 -49.21 -34.79 45.00
C HIS A 7 -48.14 -33.75 45.37
N ILE A 8 -47.95 -33.47 46.65
CA ILE A 8 -46.91 -32.54 47.14
C ILE A 8 -45.50 -33.12 46.94
N LYS A 9 -45.29 -34.44 47.16
CA LYS A 9 -44.00 -35.10 46.88
C LYS A 9 -43.64 -35.08 45.39
N SER A 10 -44.62 -35.29 44.51
CA SER A 10 -44.44 -35.21 43.06
C SER A 10 -44.02 -33.79 42.61
N LEU A 11 -44.70 -32.75 43.12
CA LEU A 11 -44.38 -31.36 42.79
C LEU A 11 -43.02 -30.91 43.33
N GLN A 12 -42.61 -31.36 44.52
CA GLN A 12 -41.28 -31.09 45.06
C GLN A 12 -40.18 -31.83 44.28
N SER A 13 -40.40 -33.09 43.90
CA SER A 13 -39.45 -33.87 43.09
C SER A 13 -39.20 -33.24 41.71
N ASN A 14 -40.26 -32.77 41.04
CA ASN A 14 -40.15 -32.12 39.73
C ASN A 14 -39.51 -30.73 39.82
N LYS A 15 -39.76 -29.96 40.88
CA LYS A 15 -39.02 -28.70 41.13
C LYS A 15 -37.54 -28.97 41.34
N ILE A 16 -37.17 -29.96 42.15
CA ILE A 16 -35.75 -30.30 42.42
C ILE A 16 -35.05 -30.77 41.13
N LYS A 17 -35.70 -31.61 40.31
CA LYS A 17 -35.14 -32.03 39.01
C LYS A 17 -34.97 -30.86 38.04
N SER A 18 -35.94 -29.95 37.97
CA SER A 18 -35.85 -28.78 37.10
C SER A 18 -34.77 -27.79 37.57
N THR A 19 -34.61 -27.61 38.88
CA THR A 19 -33.56 -26.75 39.45
C THR A 19 -32.17 -27.35 39.22
N CYS A 20 -32.00 -28.67 39.32
CA CYS A 20 -30.72 -29.34 39.01
C CYS A 20 -30.33 -29.19 37.53
N ILE A 21 -31.28 -29.31 36.59
CA ILE A 21 -30.99 -29.15 35.15
C ILE A 21 -30.54 -27.72 34.82
N ILE A 22 -31.20 -26.72 35.42
CA ILE A 22 -30.84 -25.30 35.21
C ILE A 22 -29.44 -25.01 35.77
N ILE A 23 -29.10 -25.53 36.96
CA ILE A 23 -27.76 -25.36 37.54
C ILE A 23 -26.70 -26.05 36.66
N SER A 24 -26.95 -27.27 36.16
CA SER A 24 -26.03 -27.95 35.25
C SER A 24 -25.80 -27.17 33.95
N LEU A 25 -26.83 -26.58 33.37
CA LEU A 25 -26.69 -25.75 32.16
C LEU A 25 -25.91 -24.45 32.43
N ILE A 26 -26.11 -23.81 33.58
CA ILE A 26 -25.34 -22.62 33.98
C ILE A 26 -23.86 -22.96 34.20
N VAL A 27 -23.55 -24.10 34.82
CA VAL A 27 -22.16 -24.55 35.01
C VAL A 27 -21.49 -24.87 33.68
N ILE A 28 -22.20 -25.51 32.74
CA ILE A 28 -21.68 -25.77 31.38
C ILE A 28 -21.44 -24.45 30.64
N LEU A 29 -22.37 -23.49 30.71
CA LEU A 29 -22.20 -22.18 30.08
C LEU A 29 -21.04 -21.39 30.71
N PHE A 30 -20.85 -21.49 32.03
CA PHE A 30 -19.72 -20.88 32.73
C PHE A 30 -18.39 -21.55 32.37
N MET A 31 -18.37 -22.88 32.18
CA MET A 31 -17.17 -23.58 31.69
C MET A 31 -16.86 -23.24 30.24
N ILE A 32 -17.86 -23.06 29.37
CA ILE A 32 -17.64 -22.63 27.98
C ILE A 32 -17.09 -21.19 27.96
N MET A 33 -17.66 -20.29 28.77
CA MET A 33 -17.15 -18.91 28.90
C MET A 33 -15.74 -18.85 29.52
N PHE A 34 -15.43 -19.74 30.47
CA PHE A 34 -14.10 -19.83 31.10
C PHE A 34 -13.03 -20.42 30.17
N ASN A 35 -13.41 -21.35 29.28
CA ASN A 35 -12.52 -21.85 28.22
C ASN A 35 -12.30 -20.78 27.14
N LEU A 36 -13.34 -20.02 26.77
CA LEU A 36 -13.23 -18.92 25.81
C LEU A 36 -12.47 -17.69 26.34
N SER A 37 -12.27 -17.58 27.67
CA SER A 37 -11.45 -16.54 28.29
C SER A 37 -10.01 -16.96 28.60
N ASN A 38 -9.63 -18.23 28.39
CA ASN A 38 -8.28 -18.72 28.65
C ASN A 38 -7.46 -19.01 27.38
N ASP A 39 -8.03 -18.83 26.19
CA ASP A 39 -7.29 -18.81 24.92
C ASP A 39 -6.68 -17.42 24.61
N TYR A 40 -6.36 -16.64 25.65
CA TYR A 40 -5.38 -15.56 25.53
C TYR A 40 -3.98 -16.17 25.38
N PHE A 41 -3.72 -16.61 24.16
CA PHE A 41 -2.46 -16.57 23.44
C PHE A 41 -1.22 -16.27 24.31
N PHE A 42 -0.60 -17.33 24.80
CA PHE A 42 0.86 -17.35 24.95
C PHE A 42 1.45 -17.32 23.54
N LEU A 43 1.81 -16.13 23.05
CA LEU A 43 2.73 -16.03 21.92
C LEU A 43 4.12 -16.43 22.45
N PRO A 44 4.77 -17.50 21.95
CA PRO A 44 6.20 -17.63 22.13
C PRO A 44 6.86 -16.41 21.47
N ASN A 45 7.80 -15.79 22.18
CA ASN A 45 8.68 -14.76 21.63
C ASN A 45 9.48 -15.36 20.46
N VAL A 46 8.90 -15.36 19.26
CA VAL A 46 9.66 -15.48 18.03
C VAL A 46 10.23 -14.09 17.78
N VAL A 47 11.44 -13.87 18.29
CA VAL A 47 12.29 -12.81 17.77
C VAL A 47 12.61 -13.23 16.34
N ALA A 48 11.78 -12.79 15.41
CA ALA A 48 12.12 -12.81 14.00
C ALA A 48 13.36 -11.93 13.87
N THR A 49 14.53 -12.55 13.74
CA THR A 49 15.70 -11.84 13.23
C THR A 49 15.32 -11.38 11.83
N PRO A 50 15.20 -10.07 11.55
CA PRO A 50 14.87 -9.63 10.22
C PRO A 50 15.99 -10.10 9.30
N ALA A 51 15.62 -10.87 8.27
CA ALA A 51 16.49 -11.05 7.13
C ALA A 51 16.76 -9.66 6.57
N LYS A 52 18.00 -9.19 6.75
CA LYS A 52 18.47 -7.90 6.27
C LYS A 52 18.37 -7.89 4.74
N MET A 53 17.33 -7.27 4.20
CA MET A 53 17.34 -6.87 2.79
C MET A 53 18.49 -5.87 2.59
N PRO A 54 19.25 -5.95 1.49
CA PRO A 54 20.32 -5.01 1.21
C PRO A 54 19.70 -3.68 0.76
N GLY A 55 19.40 -2.81 1.73
CA GLY A 55 18.91 -1.46 1.51
C GLY A 55 18.91 -0.69 2.82
N ASN A 56 19.28 0.59 2.80
CA ASN A 56 19.08 1.46 3.95
C ASN A 56 17.66 2.03 3.88
N ASP A 57 16.67 1.26 4.37
CA ASP A 57 15.24 1.60 4.35
C ASP A 57 14.90 2.92 5.07
N ASN A 58 15.89 3.61 5.66
CA ASN A 58 15.75 4.89 6.35
C ASN A 58 16.07 6.12 5.48
N LYS A 59 16.52 5.94 4.22
CA LYS A 59 16.84 7.03 3.30
C LYS A 59 15.83 7.14 2.16
N VAL A 60 14.89 8.06 2.29
CA VAL A 60 13.86 8.34 1.28
C VAL A 60 13.93 9.80 0.81
N VAL A 61 13.50 10.09 -0.41
CA VAL A 61 13.40 11.48 -0.89
C VAL A 61 12.25 11.59 -1.87
N ILE A 62 11.54 12.71 -1.86
CA ILE A 62 10.53 13.01 -2.89
C ILE A 62 11.07 14.13 -3.78
N LEU A 63 10.97 13.95 -5.09
CA LEU A 63 11.34 14.95 -6.09
C LEU A 63 10.07 15.57 -6.68
N ASN A 64 9.99 16.90 -6.69
CA ASN A 64 8.86 17.67 -7.19
C ASN A 64 9.31 18.66 -8.27
N PHE A 65 8.48 18.81 -9.30
CA PHE A 65 8.70 19.77 -10.38
C PHE A 65 7.48 20.67 -10.55
N ASP A 66 7.67 21.98 -10.48
CA ASP A 66 6.58 22.96 -10.56
C ASP A 66 6.49 23.63 -11.95
N ASP A 67 5.34 24.20 -12.28
CA ASP A 67 5.06 25.05 -13.46
C ASP A 67 4.85 24.35 -14.81
N SER A 68 5.03 23.04 -14.94
CA SER A 68 4.90 22.32 -16.24
C SER A 68 5.93 22.72 -17.32
N ARG A 69 7.16 23.07 -16.93
CA ARG A 69 8.18 23.55 -17.87
C ARG A 69 8.62 22.47 -18.84
N LYS A 70 8.80 22.82 -20.11
CA LYS A 70 9.21 21.89 -21.18
C LYS A 70 10.51 21.14 -20.83
N SER A 71 11.44 21.84 -20.19
CA SER A 71 12.73 21.29 -19.81
C SER A 71 12.65 20.15 -18.78
N GLN A 72 11.55 20.04 -18.04
CA GLN A 72 11.30 18.90 -17.15
C GLN A 72 11.16 17.61 -17.97
N TYR A 73 10.45 17.66 -19.08
CA TYR A 73 10.28 16.53 -19.99
C TYR A 73 11.53 16.27 -20.84
N THR A 74 12.13 17.31 -21.42
CA THR A 74 13.24 17.12 -22.36
C THR A 74 14.57 16.85 -21.68
N ASN A 75 14.76 17.35 -20.45
CA ASN A 75 16.06 17.32 -19.78
C ASN A 75 16.03 16.53 -18.47
N ALA A 76 15.08 16.82 -17.56
CA ALA A 76 15.04 16.17 -16.26
C ALA A 76 14.63 14.69 -16.37
N LYS A 77 13.57 14.39 -17.14
CA LYS A 77 13.06 13.02 -17.32
C LYS A 77 14.13 12.03 -17.83
N PRO A 78 14.92 12.29 -18.89
CA PRO A 78 15.98 11.37 -19.30
C PRO A 78 17.02 11.07 -18.20
N ILE A 79 17.33 12.06 -17.36
CA ILE A 79 18.27 11.88 -16.24
C ILE A 79 17.60 11.05 -15.13
N LEU A 80 16.32 11.29 -14.83
CA LEU A 80 15.56 10.46 -13.89
C LEU A 80 15.48 9.00 -14.36
N ASP A 81 15.17 8.79 -15.64
CA ASP A 81 15.08 7.46 -16.26
C ASP A 81 16.41 6.70 -16.18
N LYS A 82 17.55 7.37 -16.37
CA LYS A 82 18.90 6.81 -16.21
C LYS A 82 19.12 6.15 -14.84
N TYR A 83 18.49 6.67 -13.79
CA TYR A 83 18.59 6.16 -12.42
C TYR A 83 17.34 5.40 -11.96
N GLY A 84 16.34 5.21 -12.82
CA GLY A 84 15.09 4.53 -12.49
C GLY A 84 14.19 5.32 -11.54
N PHE A 85 14.38 6.64 -11.41
CA PHE A 85 13.65 7.47 -10.46
C PHE A 85 12.32 7.97 -11.03
N LYS A 86 11.31 8.04 -10.15
CA LYS A 86 10.02 8.68 -10.43
C LYS A 86 9.87 9.92 -9.56
N ALA A 87 9.04 10.85 -10.03
CA ALA A 87 8.89 12.18 -9.44
C ALA A 87 7.44 12.64 -9.57
N THR A 88 7.07 13.69 -8.83
CA THR A 88 5.78 14.36 -8.98
C THR A 88 5.94 15.65 -9.80
N PHE A 89 5.12 15.83 -10.82
CA PHE A 89 5.04 17.05 -11.62
C PHE A 89 3.75 17.81 -11.29
N TYR A 90 3.90 18.99 -10.70
CA TYR A 90 2.83 19.94 -10.41
C TYR A 90 2.59 20.83 -11.62
N VAL A 91 1.47 20.61 -12.30
CA VAL A 91 1.18 21.24 -13.59
C VAL A 91 0.10 22.32 -13.49
N VAL A 92 0.26 23.36 -14.30
CA VAL A 92 -0.67 24.50 -14.45
C VAL A 92 -1.47 24.27 -15.71
N CYS A 93 -2.76 23.98 -15.57
CA CYS A 93 -3.60 23.52 -16.68
C CYS A 93 -3.60 24.45 -17.90
N THR A 94 -3.68 25.77 -17.69
CA THR A 94 -3.70 26.73 -18.81
C THR A 94 -2.36 26.96 -19.49
N TYR A 95 -1.25 26.44 -18.94
CA TYR A 95 0.06 26.55 -19.57
C TYR A 95 0.32 25.40 -20.54
N ILE A 96 -0.24 24.22 -20.28
CA ILE A 96 0.02 23.01 -21.04
C ILE A 96 -0.50 23.16 -22.47
N GLY A 97 0.40 23.05 -23.46
CA GLY A 97 0.08 23.14 -24.88
C GLY A 97 -0.33 24.53 -25.38
N ALA A 98 -0.45 25.52 -24.50
CA ALA A 98 -0.87 26.88 -24.84
C ALA A 98 0.26 27.91 -24.76
N LYS A 99 1.30 27.65 -23.95
CA LYS A 99 2.39 28.60 -23.70
C LYS A 99 3.74 28.04 -24.18
N GLU A 100 4.49 28.85 -24.91
CA GLU A 100 5.84 28.48 -25.35
C GLU A 100 6.77 28.22 -24.15
N GLY A 101 7.60 27.17 -24.25
CA GLY A 101 8.51 26.75 -23.17
C GLY A 101 7.85 25.89 -22.08
N TYR A 102 6.60 25.47 -22.28
CA TYR A 102 5.87 24.55 -21.41
C TYR A 102 5.59 23.23 -22.12
N MET A 103 5.35 22.17 -21.35
CA MET A 103 4.94 20.88 -21.88
C MET A 103 3.61 20.97 -22.63
N ASN A 104 3.36 20.04 -23.55
CA ASN A 104 2.01 19.80 -24.08
C ASN A 104 1.36 18.60 -23.37
N TRP A 105 0.08 18.34 -23.66
CA TRP A 105 -0.66 17.25 -23.01
C TRP A 105 -0.09 15.86 -23.30
N GLN A 106 0.38 15.62 -24.53
CA GLN A 106 1.02 14.35 -24.88
C GLN A 106 2.23 14.05 -23.98
N GLU A 107 3.00 15.07 -23.61
CA GLU A 107 4.17 14.93 -22.73
C GLU A 107 3.77 14.68 -21.28
N VAL A 108 2.77 15.41 -20.77
CA VAL A 108 2.24 15.22 -19.41
C VAL A 108 1.62 13.83 -19.26
N GLU A 109 0.82 13.39 -20.23
CA GLU A 109 0.23 12.04 -20.26
C GLU A 109 1.29 10.95 -20.41
N THR A 110 2.39 11.23 -21.12
CA THR A 110 3.52 10.29 -21.22
C THR A 110 4.24 10.14 -19.88
N LEU A 111 4.52 11.24 -19.16
CA LEU A 111 5.04 11.18 -17.80
C LEU A 111 4.13 10.34 -16.89
N HIS A 112 2.82 10.57 -16.96
CA HIS A 112 1.85 9.82 -16.16
C HIS A 112 1.86 8.32 -16.47
N ARG A 113 1.79 7.96 -17.75
CA ARG A 113 1.81 6.55 -18.20
C ARG A 113 3.10 5.83 -17.82
N GLU A 114 4.20 6.55 -17.72
CA GLU A 114 5.51 6.01 -17.32
C GLU A 114 5.71 6.00 -15.79
N GLY A 115 4.65 6.24 -15.01
CA GLY A 115 4.65 6.08 -13.56
C GLY A 115 5.11 7.30 -12.78
N HIS A 116 5.28 8.45 -13.44
CA HIS A 116 5.42 9.71 -12.70
C HIS A 116 4.05 10.15 -12.16
N ASP A 117 4.06 10.77 -10.99
CA ASP A 117 2.87 11.35 -10.39
C ASP A 117 2.60 12.73 -11.02
N ILE A 118 1.35 12.99 -11.39
CA ILE A 118 0.93 14.28 -11.93
C ILE A 118 -0.05 14.90 -10.94
N ALA A 119 0.28 16.10 -10.49
CA ALA A 119 -0.41 16.83 -9.44
C ALA A 119 -0.76 18.25 -9.89
N SER A 120 -1.63 18.94 -9.14
CA SER A 120 -2.17 20.23 -9.56
C SER A 120 -1.37 21.40 -9.01
N HIS A 121 -1.00 22.33 -9.89
CA HIS A 121 -0.48 23.66 -9.53
C HIS A 121 -1.48 24.79 -9.85
N GLY A 122 -2.77 24.46 -9.83
CA GLY A 122 -3.85 25.40 -10.10
C GLY A 122 -4.14 25.57 -11.59
N MET A 123 -5.12 26.41 -11.89
CA MET A 123 -5.58 26.60 -13.27
C MET A 123 -4.69 27.62 -13.98
N HIS A 124 -4.38 28.74 -13.33
CA HIS A 124 -3.69 29.89 -13.94
C HIS A 124 -2.39 30.30 -13.23
N HIS A 125 -1.96 29.58 -12.18
CA HIS A 125 -0.79 29.94 -11.39
C HIS A 125 -0.89 31.36 -10.80
N ILE A 126 -1.94 31.60 -10.01
CA ILE A 126 -2.25 32.91 -9.41
C ILE A 126 -2.05 32.87 -7.89
N HIS A 127 -1.66 34.00 -7.32
CA HIS A 127 -1.65 34.23 -5.88
C HIS A 127 -3.07 34.09 -5.29
N LEU A 128 -3.33 33.00 -4.56
CA LEU A 128 -4.67 32.69 -4.07
C LEU A 128 -5.16 33.68 -3.00
N ASP A 129 -4.25 34.33 -2.28
CA ASP A 129 -4.56 35.38 -1.29
C ASP A 129 -5.05 36.69 -1.92
N LYS A 130 -4.96 36.83 -3.25
CA LYS A 130 -5.43 38.00 -3.99
C LYS A 130 -6.78 37.79 -4.67
N LEU A 131 -7.37 36.60 -4.52
CA LEU A 131 -8.62 36.24 -5.18
C LEU A 131 -9.80 36.24 -4.20
N PRO A 132 -11.00 36.62 -4.66
CA PRO A 132 -12.25 36.30 -3.98
C PRO A 132 -12.42 34.77 -3.84
N THR A 133 -13.08 34.33 -2.77
CA THR A 133 -13.33 32.89 -2.47
C THR A 133 -13.88 32.10 -3.65
N LYS A 134 -14.80 32.67 -4.43
CA LYS A 134 -15.39 32.01 -5.61
C LYS A 134 -14.36 31.72 -6.70
N ASP A 135 -13.38 32.61 -6.85
CA ASP A 135 -12.36 32.51 -7.90
C ASP A 135 -11.26 31.54 -7.44
N ILE A 136 -11.00 31.47 -6.12
CA ILE A 136 -10.19 30.40 -5.53
C ILE A 136 -10.83 29.02 -5.79
N ASP A 137 -12.14 28.87 -5.53
CA ASP A 137 -12.84 27.61 -5.81
C ASP A 137 -12.75 27.21 -7.29
N PHE A 138 -12.83 28.18 -8.21
CA PHE A 138 -12.61 27.95 -9.64
C PHE A 138 -11.16 27.54 -9.97
N GLU A 139 -10.14 28.19 -9.40
CA GLU A 139 -8.73 27.80 -9.61
C GLU A 139 -8.48 26.34 -9.24
N LEU A 140 -9.11 25.85 -8.17
CA LEU A 140 -8.89 24.50 -7.65
C LEU A 140 -9.80 23.46 -8.30
N SER A 141 -11.09 23.74 -8.46
CA SER A 141 -12.03 22.84 -9.13
C SER A 141 -11.74 22.71 -10.63
N GLY A 142 -11.39 23.82 -11.29
CA GLY A 142 -11.07 23.87 -12.71
C GLY A 142 -9.82 23.07 -13.03
N SER A 143 -8.75 23.23 -12.23
CA SER A 143 -7.53 22.43 -12.39
C SER A 143 -7.75 20.95 -12.10
N LYS A 144 -8.57 20.61 -11.08
CA LYS A 144 -8.95 19.23 -10.78
C LYS A 144 -9.68 18.60 -11.96
N LYS A 145 -10.70 19.28 -12.50
CA LYS A 145 -11.46 18.82 -13.66
C LYS A 145 -10.60 18.69 -14.91
N CYS A 146 -9.77 19.68 -15.19
CA CYS A 146 -8.85 19.66 -16.33
C CYS A 146 -7.96 18.40 -16.31
N LEU A 147 -7.36 18.05 -15.17
CA LEU A 147 -6.56 16.83 -15.06
C LEU A 147 -7.41 15.56 -15.20
N GLN A 148 -8.61 15.55 -14.63
CA GLN A 148 -9.55 14.43 -14.78
C GLN A 148 -9.99 14.20 -16.22
N ASP A 149 -10.18 15.27 -17.00
CA ASP A 149 -10.53 15.19 -18.43
C ASP A 149 -9.41 14.52 -19.26
N HIS A 150 -8.18 14.50 -18.73
CA HIS A 150 -7.03 13.76 -19.27
C HIS A 150 -6.76 12.42 -18.56
N GLY A 151 -7.74 11.91 -17.80
CA GLY A 151 -7.64 10.62 -17.10
C GLY A 151 -6.73 10.63 -15.87
N ILE A 152 -6.28 11.80 -15.42
CA ILE A 152 -5.35 11.97 -14.30
C ILE A 152 -6.13 12.36 -13.05
N ASN A 153 -6.15 11.48 -12.05
CA ASN A 153 -6.70 11.82 -10.74
C ASN A 153 -5.64 12.43 -9.81
N ALA A 154 -5.35 13.71 -9.99
CA ALA A 154 -4.38 14.43 -9.16
C ALA A 154 -4.79 14.45 -7.69
N LYS A 155 -3.98 13.85 -6.81
CA LYS A 155 -4.26 13.73 -5.37
C LYS A 155 -3.72 14.88 -4.54
N SER A 156 -2.61 15.48 -4.98
CA SER A 156 -1.94 16.55 -4.25
C SER A 156 -2.03 17.88 -4.98
N PHE A 157 -1.98 18.97 -4.20
CA PHE A 157 -1.97 20.34 -4.69
C PHE A 157 -0.73 21.10 -4.24
N ALA A 158 -0.31 22.00 -5.09
CA ALA A 158 0.82 22.87 -4.90
C ALA A 158 0.35 24.33 -4.89
N TYR A 159 0.53 25.06 -3.78
CA TYR A 159 0.17 26.48 -3.73
C TYR A 159 1.08 27.31 -4.65
N PRO A 160 0.55 27.99 -5.69
CA PRO A 160 1.34 28.94 -6.46
C PRO A 160 1.94 30.00 -5.55
N PHE A 161 3.24 30.21 -5.67
CA PHE A 161 4.01 31.14 -4.85
C PHE A 161 3.97 30.87 -3.33
N GLY A 162 3.50 29.69 -2.89
CA GLY A 162 3.25 29.39 -1.47
C GLY A 162 2.10 30.20 -0.85
N SER A 163 1.38 30.99 -1.65
CA SER A 163 0.38 31.95 -1.20
C SER A 163 -0.82 31.28 -0.52
N ALA A 164 -1.35 31.95 0.51
CA ALA A 164 -2.54 31.54 1.28
C ALA A 164 -2.49 30.14 1.92
N SER A 165 -1.30 29.52 2.02
CA SER A 165 -1.14 28.21 2.66
C SER A 165 -1.36 28.23 4.18
N ASP A 166 -1.49 29.40 4.78
CA ASP A 166 -1.87 29.66 6.18
C ASP A 166 -3.29 30.25 6.31
N ASN A 167 -4.05 30.29 5.21
CA ASN A 167 -5.41 30.81 5.21
C ASN A 167 -6.44 29.69 5.31
N LYS A 168 -7.24 29.73 6.38
CA LYS A 168 -8.25 28.72 6.69
C LYS A 168 -9.28 28.52 5.57
N THR A 169 -9.77 29.61 4.98
CA THR A 169 -10.76 29.54 3.90
C THR A 169 -10.18 28.83 2.68
N VAL A 170 -8.92 29.15 2.33
CA VAL A 170 -8.25 28.51 1.19
C VAL A 170 -7.99 27.04 1.46
N ILE A 171 -7.49 26.67 2.64
CA ILE A 171 -7.29 25.27 3.03
C ILE A 171 -8.61 24.47 2.95
N ASN A 172 -9.71 25.05 3.43
CA ASN A 172 -11.03 24.40 3.34
C ASN A 172 -11.47 24.16 1.89
N ILE A 173 -11.10 25.03 0.95
CA ILE A 173 -11.37 24.83 -0.48
C ILE A 173 -10.46 23.76 -1.05
N VAL A 174 -9.17 23.78 -0.72
CA VAL A 174 -8.20 22.73 -1.12
C VAL A 174 -8.70 21.35 -0.71
N ALA A 175 -9.16 21.22 0.54
CA ALA A 175 -9.68 19.98 1.11
C ALA A 175 -10.88 19.39 0.36
N LYS A 176 -11.63 20.20 -0.41
CA LYS A 176 -12.74 19.69 -1.24
C LYS A 176 -12.26 18.90 -2.45
N TYR A 177 -11.06 19.19 -2.96
CA TYR A 177 -10.61 18.74 -4.29
C TYR A 177 -9.36 17.87 -4.25
N TYR A 178 -8.53 18.01 -3.22
CA TYR A 178 -7.24 17.35 -3.09
C TYR A 178 -7.08 16.68 -1.74
N GLU A 179 -6.39 15.54 -1.72
CA GLU A 179 -6.13 14.77 -0.51
C GLU A 179 -5.02 15.40 0.33
N MET A 180 -4.16 16.24 -0.24
CA MET A 180 -3.11 16.95 0.50
C MET A 180 -2.61 18.13 -0.30
N ALA A 181 -1.88 19.04 0.35
CA ALA A 181 -1.22 20.12 -0.34
C ALA A 181 0.12 20.49 0.28
N ARG A 182 1.01 21.03 -0.54
CA ARG A 182 2.40 21.30 -0.17
C ARG A 182 2.84 22.74 -0.40
N THR A 183 3.70 23.20 0.50
CA THR A 183 4.39 24.49 0.51
C THR A 183 5.86 24.32 0.08
N GLY A 184 6.62 25.40 -0.11
CA GLY A 184 8.03 25.36 -0.54
C GLY A 184 9.05 25.89 0.48
N ASN A 185 8.71 25.87 1.78
CA ASN A 185 9.34 26.73 2.78
C ASN A 185 10.23 26.03 3.83
N ASP A 186 10.29 24.68 3.90
CA ASP A 186 11.14 24.01 4.90
C ASP A 186 11.89 22.79 4.32
N ALA A 187 13.02 22.45 4.94
CA ALA A 187 13.91 21.37 4.50
C ALA A 187 13.30 19.96 4.57
N LEU A 188 12.39 19.71 5.52
CA LEU A 188 11.86 18.37 5.81
C LEU A 188 10.34 18.40 6.03
N ALA A 189 9.63 17.43 5.46
CA ALA A 189 8.28 17.06 5.86
C ALA A 189 8.35 16.02 6.99
N PHE A 190 7.78 16.33 8.15
CA PHE A 190 7.63 15.37 9.25
C PHE A 190 6.28 14.66 9.11
N LEU A 191 6.28 13.32 9.09
CA LEU A 191 5.06 12.54 8.86
C LEU A 191 4.08 12.58 10.04
N ARG A 192 4.56 12.97 11.23
CA ARG A 192 3.71 13.24 12.40
C ARG A 192 3.55 14.73 12.71
N CYS A 193 4.11 15.60 11.86
CA CYS A 193 4.08 17.05 12.04
C CYS A 193 4.61 17.55 13.40
N ASP A 194 5.46 16.74 14.02
CA ASP A 194 6.01 16.92 15.36
C ASP A 194 7.40 17.57 15.33
N ASN A 195 7.57 18.64 14.55
CA ASN A 195 8.88 19.29 14.43
C ASN A 195 9.27 19.97 15.77
N PRO A 196 10.21 19.38 16.54
CA PRO A 196 10.44 19.80 17.92
C PRO A 196 11.20 21.13 18.00
N LYS A 197 11.81 21.57 16.89
CA LYS A 197 12.58 22.83 16.85
C LYS A 197 11.71 24.05 16.60
N VAL A 198 10.56 23.87 15.95
CA VAL A 198 9.72 24.98 15.48
C VAL A 198 8.41 25.03 16.26
N GLN A 199 7.76 23.88 16.48
CA GLN A 199 6.49 23.80 17.21
C GLN A 199 6.46 22.54 18.10
N PRO A 200 7.12 22.57 19.27
CA PRO A 200 7.29 21.39 20.12
C PRO A 200 6.00 20.87 20.76
N THR A 201 4.93 21.66 20.75
CA THR A 201 3.62 21.27 21.32
C THR A 201 2.74 20.53 20.34
N GLN A 202 3.04 20.59 19.04
CA GLN A 202 2.28 19.88 18.02
C GLN A 202 2.76 18.43 17.92
N THR A 203 1.83 17.48 18.06
CA THR A 203 2.13 16.05 18.13
C THR A 203 1.47 15.22 17.03
N ASP A 204 0.64 15.85 16.19
CA ASP A 204 0.01 15.25 15.03
C ASP A 204 -0.19 16.25 13.89
N CYS A 205 -0.67 15.75 12.74
CA CYS A 205 -0.91 16.52 11.53
C CYS A 205 -2.39 16.91 11.35
N ARG A 206 -3.18 17.02 12.43
CA ARG A 206 -4.58 17.49 12.30
C ARG A 206 -4.58 18.89 11.71
N THR A 207 -5.54 19.23 10.86
CA THR A 207 -5.57 20.56 10.21
C THR A 207 -5.93 21.68 11.19
N TYR A 208 -6.86 21.41 12.11
CA TYR A 208 -7.34 22.39 13.08
C TYR A 208 -7.16 21.86 14.50
N THR A 209 -6.78 22.76 15.40
CA THR A 209 -6.86 22.57 16.84
C THR A 209 -8.32 22.49 17.29
N ASP A 210 -8.55 22.07 18.54
CA ASP A 210 -9.90 21.99 19.11
C ASP A 210 -10.60 23.37 19.21
N ASN A 211 -9.80 24.45 19.24
CA ASN A 211 -10.28 25.84 19.17
C ASN A 211 -10.35 26.38 17.74
N ASP A 212 -10.37 25.50 16.74
CA ASP A 212 -10.62 25.82 15.34
C ASP A 212 -9.51 26.67 14.66
N ALA A 213 -8.36 26.82 15.31
CA ALA A 213 -7.15 27.46 14.77
C ALA A 213 -6.32 26.47 13.93
N LEU A 214 -5.69 26.95 12.85
CA LEU A 214 -4.80 26.14 12.02
C LEU A 214 -3.56 25.68 12.78
N THR A 215 -3.20 24.42 12.59
CA THR A 215 -1.92 23.89 13.07
C THR A 215 -0.78 24.28 12.13
N TYR A 216 0.44 24.31 12.67
CA TYR A 216 1.62 24.78 11.94
C TYR A 216 1.95 23.92 10.73
N ALA A 217 1.93 22.60 10.87
CA ALA A 217 2.12 21.67 9.75
C ALA A 217 0.95 20.69 9.72
N ASN A 218 0.33 20.49 8.56
CA ASN A 218 -0.83 19.63 8.46
C ASN A 218 -0.99 19.02 7.08
N ARG A 219 -2.08 18.26 6.91
CA ARG A 219 -2.47 17.60 5.67
C ARG A 219 -2.37 18.50 4.42
N TYR A 220 -2.65 19.79 4.57
CA TYR A 220 -2.68 20.76 3.48
C TYR A 220 -1.51 21.75 3.51
N THR A 221 -0.51 21.53 4.36
CA THR A 221 0.69 22.37 4.44
C THR A 221 1.96 21.54 4.52
N VAL A 222 1.99 20.40 3.80
CA VAL A 222 3.17 19.54 3.69
C VAL A 222 4.37 20.39 3.29
N ARG A 223 5.49 20.19 3.98
CA ARG A 223 6.65 21.04 3.82
C ARG A 223 7.61 20.49 2.77
N ALA A 224 7.99 21.32 1.81
CA ALA A 224 9.02 21.00 0.83
C ALA A 224 10.06 22.11 0.76
N TRP A 225 11.25 21.76 0.28
CA TRP A 225 12.36 22.68 0.12
C TRP A 225 12.43 23.16 -1.32
N SER A 226 12.09 24.44 -1.53
CA SER A 226 12.36 25.11 -2.79
C SER A 226 13.84 25.50 -2.87
N GLN A 227 14.63 24.66 -3.52
CA GLN A 227 16.06 24.90 -3.65
C GLN A 227 16.36 26.12 -4.53
N ASP A 228 15.48 26.41 -5.49
CA ASP A 228 15.60 27.58 -6.38
C ASP A 228 15.42 28.89 -5.57
N VAL A 229 14.45 28.93 -4.65
CA VAL A 229 14.28 30.05 -3.71
C VAL A 229 15.52 30.21 -2.85
N THR A 230 16.01 29.11 -2.25
CA THR A 230 17.25 29.14 -1.44
C THR A 230 18.45 29.63 -2.24
N ARG A 231 18.56 29.20 -3.50
CA ARG A 231 19.62 29.64 -4.41
C ARG A 231 19.53 31.13 -4.67
N ASN A 232 18.34 31.62 -5.04
CA ASN A 232 18.10 33.00 -5.39
C ASN A 232 18.37 33.95 -4.21
N GLU A 233 17.79 33.66 -3.04
CA GLU A 233 17.92 34.48 -1.84
C GLU A 233 19.38 34.66 -1.38
N ASN A 234 20.24 33.70 -1.68
CA ASN A 234 21.62 33.68 -1.21
C ASN A 234 22.65 33.77 -2.35
N SER A 235 22.21 33.88 -3.60
CA SER A 235 23.06 33.90 -4.80
C SER A 235 24.05 32.73 -4.88
N TYR A 236 23.61 31.51 -4.55
CA TYR A 236 24.48 30.33 -4.54
C TYR A 236 24.80 29.79 -5.93
N GLY A 237 26.07 29.41 -6.13
CA GLY A 237 26.52 28.64 -7.30
C GLY A 237 26.23 27.14 -7.18
N ASP A 238 26.44 26.40 -8.28
CA ASP A 238 26.07 24.98 -8.36
C ASP A 238 26.78 24.11 -7.31
N THR A 239 28.07 24.33 -7.05
CA THR A 239 28.82 23.56 -6.04
C THR A 239 28.19 23.69 -4.65
N VAL A 240 27.84 24.91 -4.23
CA VAL A 240 27.21 25.17 -2.93
C VAL A 240 25.80 24.56 -2.86
N MET A 241 25.08 24.58 -3.98
CA MET A 241 23.76 23.96 -4.07
C MET A 241 23.83 22.43 -3.99
N LEU A 242 24.87 21.80 -4.52
CA LEU A 242 25.10 20.37 -4.35
C LEU A 242 25.36 20.02 -2.88
N ASP A 243 26.23 20.78 -2.19
CA ASP A 243 26.51 20.56 -0.77
C ASP A 243 25.26 20.72 0.11
N LYS A 244 24.42 21.71 -0.21
CA LYS A 244 23.14 21.93 0.48
C LYS A 244 22.15 20.82 0.22
N PHE A 245 22.03 20.38 -1.03
CA PHE A 245 21.22 19.23 -1.39
C PHE A 245 21.62 18.00 -0.57
N ILE A 246 22.92 17.65 -0.57
CA ILE A 246 23.47 16.54 0.21
C ILE A 246 23.15 16.69 1.70
N THR A 247 23.33 17.89 2.25
CA THR A 247 23.04 18.17 3.66
C THR A 247 21.56 17.95 3.99
N ILE A 248 20.66 18.44 3.14
CA ILE A 248 19.21 18.37 3.36
C ILE A 248 18.72 16.93 3.23
N VAL A 249 19.11 16.22 2.16
CA VAL A 249 18.63 14.84 1.96
C VAL A 249 19.11 13.91 3.07
N ASN A 250 20.32 14.12 3.62
CA ASN A 250 20.82 13.32 4.74
C ASN A 250 20.27 13.77 6.11
N SER A 251 19.69 14.97 6.23
CA SER A 251 19.18 15.48 7.51
C SER A 251 18.02 14.65 8.09
N GLN A 252 17.38 13.80 7.27
CA GLN A 252 16.35 12.86 7.69
C GLN A 252 16.87 11.70 8.55
N THR A 253 18.15 11.34 8.41
CA THR A 253 18.71 10.07 8.93
C THR A 253 18.69 9.98 10.45
N LYS A 254 18.69 11.12 11.16
CA LYS A 254 18.49 11.18 12.62
C LYS A 254 17.06 10.91 13.07
N TYR A 255 16.08 10.99 12.15
CA TYR A 255 14.67 10.80 12.43
C TYR A 255 14.17 9.43 11.96
N ASN A 256 14.77 8.89 10.89
CA ASN A 256 14.39 7.62 10.32
C ASN A 256 15.27 6.51 10.92
N ASN A 257 14.66 5.56 11.62
CA ASN A 257 15.33 4.47 12.32
C ASN A 257 14.46 3.22 12.29
N ASP A 258 15.10 2.05 12.36
CA ASP A 258 14.43 0.75 12.51
C ASP A 258 13.31 0.50 11.48
N GLY A 259 13.51 0.93 10.22
CA GLY A 259 12.55 0.79 9.13
C GLY A 259 11.37 1.76 9.18
N THR A 260 11.37 2.70 10.14
CA THR A 260 10.32 3.71 10.29
C THR A 260 10.75 5.03 9.64
N ILE A 261 9.99 5.46 8.63
CA ILE A 261 10.13 6.80 8.05
C ILE A 261 9.35 7.81 8.89
N ARG A 262 10.04 8.81 9.44
CA ARG A 262 9.45 9.91 10.23
C ARG A 262 9.62 11.27 9.59
N ALA A 263 10.66 11.46 8.78
CA ALA A 263 10.92 12.68 8.05
C ALA A 263 11.33 12.38 6.61
N ILE A 264 10.83 13.16 5.67
CA ILE A 264 11.13 13.04 4.24
C ILE A 264 11.58 14.41 3.72
N PRO A 265 12.77 14.51 3.10
CA PRO A 265 13.13 15.66 2.30
C PRO A 265 12.30 15.65 1.01
N ILE A 266 11.57 16.73 0.77
CA ILE A 266 10.81 16.94 -0.48
C ILE A 266 11.50 18.08 -1.22
N ILE A 267 12.08 17.80 -2.38
CA ILE A 267 12.93 18.74 -3.13
C ILE A 267 12.13 19.29 -4.31
N VAL A 268 12.02 20.62 -4.41
CA VAL A 268 11.30 21.29 -5.50
C VAL A 268 12.29 21.86 -6.52
N TYR A 269 11.97 21.65 -7.80
CA TYR A 269 12.65 22.17 -8.98
C TYR A 269 11.64 22.91 -9.88
N HIS A 270 12.05 23.99 -10.55
CA HIS A 270 11.19 24.64 -11.57
C HIS A 270 11.66 24.32 -12.99
N ARG A 271 12.96 24.51 -13.29
CA ARG A 271 13.57 24.20 -14.59
C ARG A 271 14.87 23.43 -14.41
N VAL A 272 15.18 22.60 -15.41
CA VAL A 272 16.48 21.92 -15.53
C VAL A 272 17.07 22.22 -16.91
N GLY A 273 18.14 22.99 -17.00
CA GLY A 273 18.64 23.52 -18.27
C GLY A 273 20.16 23.73 -18.32
N GLU A 274 20.65 24.28 -19.43
CA GLU A 274 22.11 24.34 -19.68
C GLU A 274 22.88 25.24 -18.70
N THR A 275 22.28 26.37 -18.28
CA THR A 275 22.90 27.33 -17.36
C THR A 275 22.09 27.46 -16.08
N GLY A 276 22.77 27.57 -14.94
CA GLY A 276 22.10 27.85 -13.68
C GLY A 276 21.63 29.30 -13.60
N ASP A 277 20.34 29.54 -13.34
CA ASP A 277 19.78 30.86 -13.04
C ASP A 277 18.79 30.80 -11.84
N ILE A 278 18.13 31.90 -11.51
CA ILE A 278 17.31 32.08 -10.29
C ILE A 278 16.10 31.12 -10.18
N TYR A 279 15.76 30.35 -11.21
CA TYR A 279 14.81 29.23 -11.16
C TYR A 279 15.18 28.14 -12.17
N ASN A 280 16.48 27.95 -12.41
CA ASN A 280 16.98 26.95 -13.32
C ASN A 280 18.15 26.20 -12.68
N THR A 281 17.94 24.92 -12.41
CA THR A 281 19.00 24.01 -11.99
C THR A 281 19.79 23.60 -13.23
N SER A 282 21.12 23.69 -13.19
CA SER A 282 21.92 23.28 -14.36
C SER A 282 21.84 21.78 -14.58
N LEU A 283 22.00 21.30 -15.82
CA LEU A 283 22.05 19.87 -16.15
C LEU A 283 23.10 19.14 -15.30
N LYS A 284 24.29 19.74 -15.16
CA LYS A 284 25.40 19.17 -14.38
C LYS A 284 25.05 19.05 -12.91
N LEU A 285 24.42 20.08 -12.33
CA LEU A 285 23.99 20.04 -10.94
C LEU A 285 22.90 19.00 -10.73
N PHE A 286 21.87 18.98 -11.58
CA PHE A 286 20.78 18.02 -11.47
C PHE A 286 21.28 16.57 -11.61
N GLU A 287 22.13 16.30 -12.59
CA GLU A 287 22.73 14.97 -12.76
C GLU A 287 23.60 14.58 -11.56
N ALA A 288 24.39 15.50 -11.00
CA ALA A 288 25.18 15.24 -9.80
C ALA A 288 24.30 14.91 -8.58
N GLN A 289 23.18 15.62 -8.41
CA GLN A 289 22.21 15.34 -7.35
C GLN A 289 21.57 13.96 -7.52
N MET A 290 21.10 13.61 -8.72
CA MET A 290 20.50 12.29 -8.98
C MET A 290 21.53 11.16 -8.82
N LYS A 291 22.75 11.36 -9.32
CA LYS A 291 23.87 10.42 -9.13
C LYS A 291 24.15 10.20 -7.64
N TYR A 292 24.17 11.27 -6.84
CA TYR A 292 24.37 11.17 -5.40
C TYR A 292 23.28 10.33 -4.74
N LEU A 293 22.01 10.57 -5.06
CA LEU A 293 20.90 9.77 -4.53
C LEU A 293 21.07 8.28 -4.86
N TYR A 294 21.38 7.97 -6.13
CA TYR A 294 21.56 6.61 -6.62
C TYR A 294 22.73 5.91 -5.94
N GLU A 295 23.91 6.54 -5.87
CA GLU A 295 25.11 5.94 -5.27
C GLU A 295 25.04 5.82 -3.75
N ASN A 296 24.08 6.47 -3.09
CA ASN A 296 23.90 6.44 -1.64
C ASN A 296 22.63 5.70 -1.20
N ASP A 297 22.07 4.87 -2.10
CA ASP A 297 20.92 4.00 -1.88
C ASP A 297 19.67 4.73 -1.38
N PHE A 298 19.43 5.95 -1.88
CA PHE A 298 18.18 6.65 -1.59
C PHE A 298 17.03 6.03 -2.36
N LYS A 299 15.94 5.76 -1.65
CA LYS A 299 14.67 5.45 -2.27
C LYS A 299 13.96 6.73 -2.69
N VAL A 300 13.75 6.88 -3.99
CA VAL A 300 13.05 8.04 -4.55
C VAL A 300 11.57 7.73 -4.67
N LEU A 301 10.76 8.54 -4.00
CA LEU A 301 9.30 8.44 -3.92
C LEU A 301 8.63 9.59 -4.67
N THR A 302 7.34 9.43 -4.91
CA THR A 302 6.42 10.46 -5.39
C THR A 302 5.49 10.93 -4.27
N MET A 303 4.83 12.06 -4.46
CA MET A 303 3.76 12.50 -3.55
C MET A 303 2.59 11.52 -3.51
N ALA A 304 2.34 10.76 -4.58
CA ALA A 304 1.35 9.70 -4.60
C ALA A 304 1.70 8.52 -3.68
N ASP A 305 2.95 8.37 -3.23
CA ASP A 305 3.35 7.33 -2.27
C ASP A 305 3.02 7.71 -0.83
N LEU A 306 2.69 8.98 -0.58
CA LEU A 306 2.19 9.45 0.70
C LEU A 306 0.68 9.23 0.82
N ALA A 307 0.25 8.90 2.03
CA ALA A 307 -1.15 8.87 2.44
C ALA A 307 -1.29 9.49 3.83
N TYR A 308 -2.53 9.87 4.16
CA TYR A 308 -2.89 10.45 5.45
C TYR A 308 -3.92 9.55 6.13
N ASN A 309 -3.73 9.29 7.43
CA ASN A 309 -4.66 8.53 8.24
C ASN A 309 -5.51 9.47 9.10
N ASP A 310 -6.81 9.57 8.79
CA ASP A 310 -7.74 10.47 9.49
C ASP A 310 -8.03 10.06 10.95
N LYS A 311 -7.71 8.83 11.35
CA LYS A 311 -7.88 8.39 12.75
C LYS A 311 -6.70 8.79 13.63
N SER A 312 -5.48 8.64 13.11
CA SER A 312 -4.25 8.97 13.85
C SER A 312 -3.74 10.37 13.57
N ASN A 313 -4.30 11.07 12.57
CA ASN A 313 -3.83 12.35 12.07
C ASN A 313 -2.34 12.32 11.65
N TYR A 314 -1.87 11.22 11.04
CA TYR A 314 -0.48 11.10 10.60
C TYR A 314 -0.40 10.80 9.11
N PHE A 315 0.68 11.26 8.49
CA PHE A 315 1.09 10.76 7.21
C PHE A 315 1.82 9.42 7.36
N PHE A 316 1.79 8.63 6.30
CA PHE A 316 2.59 7.43 6.16
C PHE A 316 2.97 7.24 4.70
N VAL A 317 4.07 6.52 4.47
CA VAL A 317 4.45 6.05 3.14
C VAL A 317 3.78 4.70 2.92
N LYS A 318 3.00 4.56 1.85
CA LYS A 318 2.16 3.38 1.58
C LYS A 318 2.95 2.07 1.58
N GLU A 319 4.11 2.08 0.95
CA GLU A 319 4.97 0.90 0.79
C GLU A 319 5.59 0.40 2.11
N PHE A 320 5.71 1.26 3.11
CA PHE A 320 6.27 0.91 4.43
C PHE A 320 5.18 0.64 5.47
N GLN A 321 3.91 0.56 5.06
CA GLN A 321 2.89 0.00 5.92
C GLN A 321 2.92 -1.52 5.79
N PRO A 322 2.80 -2.27 6.90
CA PRO A 322 2.23 -3.60 6.78
C PRO A 322 0.86 -3.40 6.13
N GLU A 323 0.68 -3.94 4.93
CA GLU A 323 -0.62 -3.99 4.24
C GLU A 323 -1.70 -4.23 5.29
N PRO A 324 -2.75 -3.38 5.40
CA PRO A 324 -3.86 -3.73 6.26
C PRO A 324 -4.30 -5.12 5.81
N MET A 325 -4.28 -6.10 6.72
CA MET A 325 -4.70 -7.47 6.43
C MET A 325 -6.09 -7.41 5.82
N THR A 326 -6.14 -7.40 4.50
CA THR A 326 -7.36 -7.49 3.74
C THR A 326 -7.58 -8.98 3.64
N VAL A 327 -8.63 -9.45 4.30
CA VAL A 327 -9.12 -10.82 4.10
C VAL A 327 -9.63 -10.89 2.65
N VAL A 328 -8.72 -11.14 1.71
CA VAL A 328 -9.08 -11.45 0.34
C VAL A 328 -9.49 -12.92 0.34
N LYS A 329 -10.79 -13.18 0.51
CA LYS A 329 -11.38 -14.45 0.06
C LYS A 329 -11.43 -14.43 -1.46
N SER A 330 -10.30 -14.63 -2.13
CA SER A 330 -10.28 -14.98 -3.55
C SER A 330 -10.49 -16.48 -3.65
N THR A 331 -11.64 -16.89 -4.16
CA THR A 331 -11.89 -18.29 -4.54
C THR A 331 -11.77 -18.37 -6.06
N PRO A 332 -10.59 -18.66 -6.62
CA PRO A 332 -10.50 -18.90 -8.05
C PRO A 332 -11.21 -20.22 -8.37
N ASN A 333 -12.34 -20.13 -9.07
CA ASN A 333 -13.11 -21.29 -9.53
C ASN A 333 -12.69 -21.59 -10.98
N PHE A 334 -12.03 -22.73 -11.23
CA PHE A 334 -11.64 -23.16 -12.58
C PHE A 334 -12.48 -24.37 -12.98
N THR A 335 -13.17 -24.29 -14.13
CA THR A 335 -14.20 -25.27 -14.47
C THR A 335 -13.75 -26.39 -15.39
N GLU A 336 -12.76 -26.27 -16.30
CA GLU A 336 -12.45 -27.38 -17.23
C GLU A 336 -11.00 -27.37 -17.76
N VAL A 337 -10.34 -28.54 -17.74
CA VAL A 337 -9.12 -28.81 -18.53
C VAL A 337 -9.35 -30.09 -19.34
N PRO A 338 -9.62 -30.03 -20.65
CA PRO A 338 -9.85 -31.23 -21.45
C PRO A 338 -8.51 -31.86 -21.86
N LEU A 339 -8.20 -33.04 -21.33
CA LEU A 339 -7.13 -33.91 -21.84
C LEU A 339 -7.76 -35.06 -22.63
N LYS A 340 -7.40 -35.22 -23.90
CA LYS A 340 -7.88 -36.31 -24.77
C LYS A 340 -6.69 -37.04 -25.38
N GLY A 341 -6.59 -38.35 -25.12
CA GLY A 341 -5.68 -39.25 -25.84
C GLY A 341 -4.22 -39.24 -25.40
N VAL A 342 -3.94 -39.25 -24.09
CA VAL A 342 -2.57 -39.30 -23.57
C VAL A 342 -2.31 -40.68 -22.93
N SER A 343 -1.35 -41.42 -23.47
CA SER A 343 -0.77 -42.62 -22.85
C SER A 343 0.60 -42.23 -22.30
N THR A 344 0.64 -41.78 -21.06
CA THR A 344 1.88 -41.48 -20.32
C THR A 344 1.76 -42.01 -18.91
N THR A 345 2.88 -42.44 -18.32
CA THR A 345 2.98 -42.97 -16.95
C THR A 345 2.58 -41.95 -15.87
N GLU A 346 2.49 -40.66 -16.22
CA GLU A 346 2.08 -39.56 -15.33
C GLU A 346 1.16 -38.58 -16.10
N VAL A 347 0.12 -38.04 -15.45
CA VAL A 347 -0.74 -36.98 -15.99
C VAL A 347 -0.36 -35.65 -15.33
N PRO A 348 0.24 -34.69 -16.05
CA PRO A 348 0.61 -33.40 -15.46
C PRO A 348 -0.61 -32.47 -15.40
N LEU A 349 -1.07 -32.14 -14.19
CA LEU A 349 -1.92 -30.96 -13.96
C LEU A 349 -1.02 -29.70 -14.02
N LYS A 350 -1.46 -28.68 -14.75
CA LYS A 350 -0.70 -27.44 -14.94
C LYS A 350 -0.67 -26.64 -13.62
N ALA A 351 0.53 -26.26 -13.17
CA ALA A 351 0.76 -25.52 -11.93
C ALA A 351 0.08 -24.14 -11.92
N VAL A 352 -0.48 -23.76 -10.77
CA VAL A 352 -0.97 -22.40 -10.47
C VAL A 352 0.19 -21.62 -9.85
N SER A 353 0.53 -20.45 -10.40
CA SER A 353 1.46 -19.50 -9.77
C SER A 353 0.69 -18.28 -9.25
N THR A 354 0.70 -18.07 -7.94
CA THR A 354 0.30 -16.80 -7.32
C THR A 354 1.56 -16.06 -6.91
N THR A 355 1.89 -14.96 -7.58
CA THR A 355 3.04 -14.11 -7.23
C THR A 355 2.56 -12.96 -6.35
N GLY A 356 3.07 -12.87 -5.12
CA GLY A 356 2.98 -11.64 -4.31
C GLY A 356 1.73 -11.42 -3.44
N SER A 357 0.99 -12.47 -3.04
CA SER A 357 -0.11 -12.32 -2.07
C SER A 357 0.33 -12.65 -0.64
N ASN A 358 0.13 -11.71 0.30
CA ASN A 358 0.15 -11.97 1.75
C ASN A 358 -1.27 -12.36 2.19
N ALA A 359 -1.48 -13.61 2.62
CA ALA A 359 -2.80 -14.12 3.04
C ALA A 359 -2.66 -14.99 4.29
N THR A 360 -3.58 -14.89 5.26
CA THR A 360 -3.56 -15.72 6.48
C THR A 360 -3.89 -17.19 6.18
N GLU A 361 -4.75 -17.45 5.20
CA GLU A 361 -5.09 -18.78 4.68
C GLU A 361 -5.16 -18.73 3.15
N THR A 362 -4.58 -19.74 2.47
CA THR A 362 -4.80 -19.98 1.03
C THR A 362 -5.59 -21.27 0.85
N MET A 363 -6.81 -21.20 0.31
CA MET A 363 -7.63 -22.37 -0.06
C MET A 363 -7.63 -22.60 -1.57
N VAL A 364 -7.22 -23.80 -2.00
CA VAL A 364 -7.31 -24.25 -3.40
C VAL A 364 -8.28 -25.43 -3.48
N ASN A 365 -9.43 -25.24 -4.11
CA ASN A 365 -10.44 -26.28 -4.31
C ASN A 365 -10.38 -26.82 -5.74
N PHE A 366 -10.24 -28.14 -5.88
CA PHE A 366 -10.44 -28.84 -7.16
C PHE A 366 -11.80 -29.54 -7.12
N THR A 367 -12.72 -29.10 -7.99
CA THR A 367 -14.11 -29.58 -7.95
C THR A 367 -14.35 -30.75 -8.91
N GLU A 368 -13.70 -30.82 -10.08
CA GLU A 368 -13.86 -31.95 -11.02
C GLU A 368 -12.60 -32.13 -11.91
N VAL A 369 -12.03 -33.35 -11.94
CA VAL A 369 -10.99 -33.74 -12.93
C VAL A 369 -11.47 -34.97 -13.71
N PRO A 370 -12.17 -34.81 -14.84
CA PRO A 370 -12.67 -35.94 -15.61
C PRO A 370 -11.52 -36.62 -16.38
N LEU A 371 -11.07 -37.79 -15.91
CA LEU A 371 -10.11 -38.65 -16.61
C LEU A 371 -10.86 -39.68 -17.46
N LYS A 372 -11.02 -39.42 -18.77
CA LYS A 372 -11.69 -40.37 -19.69
C LYS A 372 -10.67 -40.98 -20.64
N GLY A 373 -10.45 -42.30 -20.55
CA GLY A 373 -9.60 -43.07 -21.47
C GLY A 373 -8.11 -43.09 -21.12
N VAL A 374 -7.76 -43.02 -19.82
CA VAL A 374 -6.38 -43.04 -19.32
C VAL A 374 -6.08 -44.41 -18.72
N SER A 375 -5.03 -45.08 -19.21
CA SER A 375 -4.52 -46.34 -18.68
C SER A 375 -3.13 -46.10 -18.10
N THR A 376 -3.01 -46.04 -16.77
CA THR A 376 -1.72 -45.83 -16.09
C THR A 376 -1.61 -46.73 -14.87
N THR A 377 -0.38 -47.14 -14.54
CA THR A 377 -0.08 -47.95 -13.36
C THR A 377 -0.14 -47.12 -12.07
N GLU A 378 0.10 -45.82 -12.15
CA GLU A 378 0.02 -44.82 -11.07
C GLU A 378 -0.55 -43.51 -11.62
N VAL A 379 -1.24 -42.71 -10.78
CA VAL A 379 -1.62 -41.32 -11.10
C VAL A 379 -1.04 -40.41 -10.03
N PRO A 380 0.18 -39.88 -10.20
CA PRO A 380 0.73 -38.93 -9.24
C PRO A 380 0.08 -37.56 -9.44
N LEU A 381 -0.67 -37.10 -8.43
CA LEU A 381 -1.13 -35.71 -8.34
C LEU A 381 0.05 -34.86 -7.82
N LYS A 382 0.58 -33.96 -8.67
CA LYS A 382 1.64 -33.02 -8.27
C LYS A 382 0.99 -31.71 -7.79
N ALA A 383 1.18 -31.36 -6.52
CA ALA A 383 0.58 -30.18 -5.90
C ALA A 383 1.31 -28.86 -6.26
N VAL A 384 0.59 -27.76 -6.05
CA VAL A 384 0.88 -26.33 -6.29
C VAL A 384 2.27 -25.90 -5.84
N SER A 385 2.96 -25.06 -6.63
CA SER A 385 4.18 -24.35 -6.21
C SER A 385 3.87 -22.89 -5.89
N THR A 386 4.09 -22.46 -4.65
CA THR A 386 4.08 -21.04 -4.27
C THR A 386 5.53 -20.53 -4.22
N THR A 387 5.76 -19.29 -4.64
CA THR A 387 7.08 -18.65 -4.56
C THR A 387 6.89 -17.23 -4.05
N GLY A 388 7.47 -16.90 -2.88
CA GLY A 388 7.44 -15.55 -2.30
C GLY A 388 6.12 -15.13 -1.64
N SER A 389 5.35 -16.08 -1.07
CA SER A 389 4.13 -15.80 -0.31
C SER A 389 4.33 -16.03 1.19
N ASN A 390 3.94 -15.08 2.05
CA ASN A 390 3.81 -15.30 3.49
C ASN A 390 2.36 -15.75 3.78
N ALA A 391 2.19 -17.04 4.07
CA ALA A 391 0.90 -17.60 4.48
C ALA A 391 1.05 -18.45 5.75
N THR A 392 0.13 -18.30 6.70
CA THR A 392 0.16 -18.99 7.99
C THR A 392 -0.31 -20.45 7.84
N GLU A 393 -1.32 -20.68 6.99
CA GLU A 393 -1.81 -22.01 6.61
C GLU A 393 -2.13 -22.10 5.10
N THR A 394 -1.83 -23.26 4.49
CA THR A 394 -2.26 -23.61 3.12
C THR A 394 -3.13 -24.87 3.19
N MET A 395 -4.38 -24.77 2.75
CA MET A 395 -5.32 -25.90 2.65
C MET A 395 -5.62 -26.23 1.18
N VAL A 396 -5.41 -27.49 0.81
CA VAL A 396 -5.77 -28.02 -0.52
C VAL A 396 -6.90 -29.02 -0.35
N ASN A 397 -8.07 -28.73 -0.93
CA ASN A 397 -9.26 -29.57 -0.80
C ASN A 397 -9.61 -30.21 -2.16
N PHE A 398 -9.75 -31.53 -2.18
CA PHE A 398 -10.22 -32.29 -3.34
C PHE A 398 -11.67 -32.66 -3.10
N THR A 399 -12.60 -32.07 -3.85
CA THR A 399 -14.03 -32.22 -3.56
C THR A 399 -14.57 -33.47 -4.22
N GLU A 400 -14.24 -33.75 -5.49
CA GLU A 400 -14.59 -35.00 -6.17
C GLU A 400 -13.60 -35.33 -7.32
N VAL A 401 -13.05 -36.55 -7.34
CA VAL A 401 -12.31 -37.08 -8.51
C VAL A 401 -13.11 -38.24 -9.09
N PRO A 402 -14.00 -38.02 -10.08
CA PRO A 402 -14.77 -39.08 -10.69
C PRO A 402 -13.87 -39.94 -11.60
N LEU A 403 -13.35 -41.06 -11.08
CA LEU A 403 -12.55 -42.05 -11.82
C LEU A 403 -13.46 -43.01 -12.62
N LYS A 404 -14.20 -42.51 -13.62
CA LYS A 404 -15.03 -43.36 -14.48
C LYS A 404 -14.25 -43.81 -15.72
N GLY A 405 -13.74 -45.05 -15.69
CA GLY A 405 -13.03 -45.68 -16.82
C GLY A 405 -11.50 -45.67 -16.69
N VAL A 406 -10.98 -45.63 -15.46
CA VAL A 406 -9.54 -45.72 -15.15
C VAL A 406 -9.26 -47.12 -14.56
N SER A 407 -8.27 -47.81 -15.11
CA SER A 407 -7.75 -49.08 -14.60
C SER A 407 -6.45 -48.80 -13.85
N THR A 408 -6.49 -48.73 -12.51
CA THR A 408 -5.29 -48.51 -11.67
C THR A 408 -5.20 -49.58 -10.59
N THR A 409 -3.96 -49.95 -10.23
CA THR A 409 -3.67 -50.91 -9.14
C THR A 409 -3.39 -50.21 -7.80
N GLU A 410 -2.87 -48.97 -7.80
CA GLU A 410 -2.67 -48.13 -6.61
C GLU A 410 -2.76 -46.64 -6.97
N VAL A 411 -3.19 -45.79 -6.04
CA VAL A 411 -3.21 -44.32 -6.17
C VAL A 411 -2.45 -43.69 -4.99
N PRO A 412 -1.13 -43.47 -5.08
CA PRO A 412 -0.39 -42.81 -4.02
C PRO A 412 -0.52 -41.28 -4.09
N LEU A 413 -0.94 -40.66 -2.98
CA LEU A 413 -0.84 -39.21 -2.75
C LEU A 413 0.57 -38.89 -2.22
N LYS A 414 1.33 -38.04 -2.92
CA LYS A 414 2.64 -37.54 -2.45
C LYS A 414 2.53 -36.08 -1.99
N ALA A 415 3.22 -35.78 -0.88
CA ALA A 415 3.15 -34.50 -0.17
C ALA A 415 3.75 -33.31 -0.95
N VAL A 416 3.24 -32.12 -0.60
CA VAL A 416 3.54 -30.79 -1.13
C VAL A 416 5.03 -30.41 -0.93
N SER A 417 5.66 -29.78 -1.93
CA SER A 417 6.97 -29.15 -1.77
C SER A 417 6.84 -27.63 -1.78
N THR A 418 7.21 -26.97 -0.70
CA THR A 418 7.35 -25.51 -0.62
C THR A 418 8.83 -25.14 -0.80
N THR A 419 9.11 -24.16 -1.67
CA THR A 419 10.46 -23.58 -1.79
C THR A 419 10.35 -22.08 -1.67
N GLY A 420 10.91 -21.52 -0.59
CA GLY A 420 10.96 -20.08 -0.35
C GLY A 420 9.67 -19.45 0.18
N SER A 421 8.89 -20.17 0.99
CA SER A 421 7.72 -19.66 1.71
C SER A 421 7.76 -20.06 3.18
N ASP A 422 7.51 -19.11 4.09
CA ASP A 422 7.44 -19.33 5.54
C ASP A 422 6.08 -19.90 5.97
N ALA A 423 5.69 -21.06 5.43
CA ALA A 423 4.47 -21.76 5.84
C ALA A 423 4.74 -22.57 7.12
N THR A 424 4.00 -22.31 8.20
CA THR A 424 4.15 -23.01 9.47
C THR A 424 3.47 -24.38 9.52
N GLU A 425 2.43 -24.60 8.70
CA GLU A 425 1.74 -25.89 8.60
C GLU A 425 1.12 -26.09 7.19
N THR A 426 1.15 -27.32 6.67
CA THR A 426 0.51 -27.70 5.40
C THR A 426 -0.42 -28.88 5.66
N MET A 427 -1.74 -28.67 5.52
CA MET A 427 -2.73 -29.74 5.69
C MET A 427 -3.28 -30.18 4.33
N VAL A 428 -3.21 -31.48 4.06
CA VAL A 428 -3.87 -32.13 2.93
C VAL A 428 -5.03 -32.93 3.51
N ASN A 429 -6.27 -32.53 3.21
CA ASN A 429 -7.47 -33.28 3.61
C ASN A 429 -7.96 -34.13 2.43
N PRO A 430 -7.57 -35.41 2.32
CA PRO A 430 -8.26 -36.32 1.43
C PRO A 430 -9.63 -36.63 2.04
N ILE A 431 -10.71 -36.30 1.35
CA ILE A 431 -12.03 -36.82 1.74
C ILE A 431 -11.99 -38.35 1.56
N MET A 432 -12.01 -39.06 2.68
CA MET A 432 -11.89 -40.52 2.80
C MET A 432 -13.06 -41.31 2.19
N ASP A 433 -14.07 -40.65 1.63
CA ASP A 433 -15.30 -41.31 1.15
C ASP A 433 -15.23 -41.83 -0.30
N ALA A 434 -14.20 -41.48 -1.08
CA ALA A 434 -14.02 -42.04 -2.42
C ALA A 434 -13.40 -43.46 -2.46
N PHE A 435 -12.82 -43.94 -1.36
CA PHE A 435 -12.15 -45.25 -1.33
C PHE A 435 -13.09 -46.44 -1.12
N LYS A 436 -14.36 -46.22 -0.75
CA LYS A 436 -15.32 -47.30 -0.46
C LYS A 436 -16.08 -47.85 -1.67
N ILE A 437 -15.87 -47.34 -2.89
CA ILE A 437 -16.65 -47.75 -4.08
C ILE A 437 -15.86 -48.64 -5.06
N LEU A 438 -14.62 -49.05 -4.72
CA LEU A 438 -13.83 -49.97 -5.56
C LEU A 438 -13.54 -51.35 -4.96
N PHE A 439 -13.90 -51.62 -3.70
CA PHE A 439 -13.89 -52.97 -3.13
C PHE A 439 -15.22 -53.26 -2.42
N GLY A 440 -16.23 -53.60 -3.23
CA GLY A 440 -17.38 -54.35 -2.73
C GLY A 440 -16.95 -55.77 -2.36
N GLN A 441 -17.41 -56.23 -1.20
CA GLN A 441 -17.43 -57.61 -0.71
C GLN A 441 -16.83 -58.69 -1.64
N GLN A 442 -15.65 -59.20 -1.27
CA GLN A 442 -15.47 -60.58 -0.82
C GLN A 442 -14.21 -60.71 0.04
#